data_AF-M3AVL0-F1
#
_entry.id   AF-M3AVL0-F1
#
_cell.length_a   1.000
_cell.length_b   1.000
_cell.length_c   1.000
_cell.angle_alpha   90.00
_cell.angle_beta   90.00
_cell.angle_gamma   90.00
#
_symmetry.space_group_name_H-M   'P 1'
#
loop_
_entity.id
_entity.type
_entity.pdbx_description
1 polymer ?
#
loop_
_entity_poly.entity_id
_entity_poly.type
_entity_poly.pdbx_seq_one_letter_code
_entity_poly.pdbx_strand_id
1 'polypeptide(L)'
;MYQTIGHAVIPLYEKALGLPLYRQEIQGTATVHERDYHHGDSEDETESLVPLLHKVLAAHPEVNAVSTGAILSDYQRTRVESVALRLGLTPLSYLWQWPSLPPQTPTSLLQDMAAVGQDSRIIKVASGGLDESFLWQNVAEARIISRLSKAAERFGTTGDGAVLGEGGEFETLAISGPAPLWKGRITIASEDIDIVPGEAGSASVKLRKASVALHSAEHSQALSAPAIRVPPLLDTEFDQMLQSLKSKQSFEPDDTIRAFSRPPVLPATGGVDQIETGAELLTNLTAEGATAAMQMGAIMDGALVTLARMGHSIHDVVNTIIVLRDMLDFTAVNPVYGSYFSRPNPPARITVACADVLPRDALLTVSMVVAPGEREGLHVQSRSYWAPANIGPYSQAIKQRPSGETAGGQVYIAGQIPLEPASMQLPASLGSPKEPTADFTLQSVLALQHLDRIGKVMKMKQWTYGIAFLASSGVDQTVIARRSDIARHAWKEYHSLSSGSTGAAEVNEDESEDFDVWDQQRGSRQRGWQSYVSAPENHTTLDERLPSPIAQMSVVTSDSLPRGADIEWVGFGNSTGNQGSTLPAHLASLLRSFEHRIIP
;
A
#
# COMPACT_ATOMS: atom_id res chain seq x y z
N MET A 1 17.88 -4.57 9.01
CA MET A 1 16.49 -4.27 9.45
C MET A 1 16.45 -3.46 10.75
N TYR A 2 17.28 -3.78 11.75
CA TYR A 2 17.17 -3.25 13.11
C TYR A 2 18.15 -2.11 13.42
N GLN A 3 17.71 -1.17 14.28
CA GLN A 3 18.57 -0.16 14.88
C GLN A 3 19.51 -0.80 15.91
N THR A 4 20.82 -0.53 15.82
CA THR A 4 21.82 -1.07 16.76
C THR A 4 22.36 -0.02 17.73
N ILE A 5 22.42 1.25 17.33
CA ILE A 5 22.88 2.33 18.20
C ILE A 5 21.83 2.59 19.29
N GLY A 6 22.30 2.79 20.52
CA GLY A 6 21.44 3.00 21.68
C GLY A 6 20.86 1.72 22.30
N HIS A 7 21.18 0.51 21.78
CA HIS A 7 20.63 -0.74 22.30
C HIS A 7 20.88 -0.95 23.81
N ALA A 8 21.95 -0.35 24.35
CA ALA A 8 22.34 -0.49 25.76
C ALA A 8 21.35 0.22 26.70
N VAL A 9 20.56 1.16 26.19
CA VAL A 9 19.54 1.90 26.94
C VAL A 9 18.19 1.16 26.97
N ILE A 10 17.93 0.30 25.98
CA ILE A 10 16.65 -0.41 25.83
C ILE A 10 16.20 -1.18 27.10
N PRO A 11 17.08 -1.82 27.90
CA PRO A 11 16.68 -2.44 29.18
C PRO A 11 15.97 -1.49 30.16
N LEU A 12 16.20 -0.18 30.06
CA LEU A 12 15.57 0.81 30.91
C LEU A 12 14.10 1.09 30.54
N TYR A 13 13.66 0.71 29.34
CA TYR A 13 12.30 0.95 28.88
C TYR A 13 11.28 0.19 29.71
N GLU A 14 11.62 -1.01 30.22
CA GLU A 14 10.73 -1.77 31.10
C GLU A 14 10.32 -0.94 32.33
N LYS A 15 11.30 -0.29 32.97
CA LYS A 15 11.05 0.60 34.10
C LYS A 15 10.44 1.94 33.69
N ALA A 16 10.85 2.51 32.55
CA ALA A 16 10.38 3.82 32.10
C ALA A 16 8.93 3.80 31.59
N LEU A 17 8.47 2.67 31.06
CA LEU A 17 7.12 2.50 30.52
C LEU A 17 6.21 1.66 31.44
N GLY A 18 6.80 0.85 32.34
CA GLY A 18 6.04 -0.11 33.13
C GLY A 18 5.46 -1.25 32.30
N LEU A 19 6.10 -1.59 31.17
CA LEU A 19 5.69 -2.63 30.25
C LEU A 19 6.76 -3.73 30.19
N PRO A 20 6.38 -5.02 30.11
CA PRO A 20 7.35 -6.11 29.98
C PRO A 20 8.25 -5.94 28.75
N LEU A 21 9.54 -6.23 28.91
CA LEU A 21 10.52 -6.17 27.82
C LEU A 21 11.03 -7.57 27.46
N TYR A 22 10.80 -7.97 26.21
CA TYR A 22 11.34 -9.21 25.65
C TYR A 22 12.47 -8.88 24.68
N ARG A 23 13.55 -9.66 24.76
CA ARG A 23 14.72 -9.49 23.89
C ARG A 23 15.16 -10.85 23.36
N GLN A 24 15.56 -10.85 22.11
CA GLN A 24 16.13 -11.99 21.42
C GLN A 24 17.36 -11.50 20.66
N GLU A 25 18.46 -12.23 20.77
CA GLU A 25 19.62 -11.99 19.94
C GLU A 25 19.28 -12.34 18.49
N ILE A 26 19.68 -11.47 17.57
CA ILE A 26 19.51 -11.70 16.14
C ILE A 26 20.48 -12.84 15.75
N GLN A 27 19.91 -13.90 15.23
CA GLN A 27 20.64 -15.01 14.62
C GLN A 27 20.58 -14.84 13.10
N GLY A 28 21.67 -15.23 12.43
CA GLY A 28 21.77 -15.12 10.98
C GLY A 28 22.21 -13.74 10.47
N THR A 29 21.98 -13.50 9.19
CA THR A 29 22.30 -12.23 8.50
C THR A 29 21.12 -11.82 7.63
N ALA A 30 21.08 -10.59 7.13
CA ALA A 30 20.13 -10.26 6.06
C ALA A 30 20.54 -11.06 4.81
N THR A 31 19.79 -12.12 4.48
CA THR A 31 20.03 -12.95 3.29
C THR A 31 19.02 -12.61 2.19
N VAL A 32 17.82 -12.14 2.57
CA VAL A 32 16.85 -11.59 1.64
C VAL A 32 16.97 -10.07 1.65
N HIS A 33 17.50 -9.49 0.57
CA HIS A 33 17.66 -8.03 0.41
C HIS A 33 16.52 -7.37 -0.38
N GLU A 34 15.62 -8.17 -0.95
CA GLU A 34 14.48 -7.69 -1.74
C GLU A 34 13.49 -6.89 -0.88
N ARG A 35 12.79 -5.94 -1.51
CA ARG A 35 11.71 -5.16 -0.90
C ARG A 35 10.60 -6.07 -0.36
N ASP A 36 10.22 -7.06 -1.16
CA ASP A 36 9.15 -8.00 -0.85
C ASP A 36 9.73 -9.24 -0.18
N TYR A 37 9.15 -9.66 0.94
CA TYR A 37 9.74 -10.71 1.76
C TYR A 37 9.09 -12.07 1.53
N HIS A 38 9.90 -13.07 1.18
CA HIS A 38 9.51 -14.47 1.14
C HIS A 38 10.20 -15.24 2.26
N HIS A 39 9.43 -16.03 3.01
CA HIS A 39 9.99 -16.91 4.01
C HIS A 39 10.49 -18.20 3.34
N GLY A 40 11.59 -18.76 3.83
CA GLY A 40 12.17 -19.99 3.27
C GLY A 40 13.63 -20.18 3.63
N ASP A 41 14.34 -19.08 3.91
CA ASP A 41 15.69 -19.11 4.44
C ASP A 41 15.67 -18.94 5.97
N SER A 42 15.99 -20.02 6.69
CA SER A 42 16.07 -20.00 8.15
C SER A 42 17.23 -19.16 8.69
N GLU A 43 18.18 -18.76 7.84
CA GLU A 43 19.33 -17.94 8.22
C GLU A 43 19.08 -16.43 8.07
N ASP A 44 17.90 -16.01 7.60
CA ASP A 44 17.57 -14.59 7.51
C ASP A 44 17.30 -13.96 8.89
N GLU A 45 17.85 -12.76 9.13
CA GLU A 45 17.72 -12.04 10.41
C GLU A 45 16.26 -11.79 10.85
N THR A 46 15.32 -11.77 9.90
CA THR A 46 13.89 -11.60 10.17
C THR A 46 13.32 -12.78 10.95
N GLU A 47 13.79 -14.00 10.70
CA GLU A 47 13.28 -15.23 11.33
C GLU A 47 13.58 -15.28 12.83
N SER A 48 14.52 -14.46 13.32
CA SER A 48 14.76 -14.27 14.76
C SER A 48 13.56 -13.71 15.53
N LEU A 49 12.60 -13.06 14.84
CA LEU A 49 11.35 -12.58 15.44
C LEU A 49 10.39 -13.71 15.81
N VAL A 50 10.42 -14.83 15.08
CA VAL A 50 9.50 -15.96 15.30
C VAL A 50 9.66 -16.58 16.70
N PRO A 51 10.86 -17.03 17.14
CA PRO A 51 11.03 -17.57 18.48
C PRO A 51 10.83 -16.50 19.57
N LEU A 52 11.12 -15.23 19.29
CA LEU A 52 10.84 -14.13 20.21
C LEU A 52 9.33 -13.99 20.45
N LEU A 53 8.53 -13.90 19.39
CA LEU A 53 7.09 -13.74 19.48
C LEU A 53 6.41 -14.98 20.06
N HIS A 54 6.91 -16.19 19.81
CA HIS A 54 6.42 -17.38 20.53
C HIS A 54 6.60 -17.27 22.06
N LYS A 55 7.74 -16.74 22.53
CA LYS A 55 7.96 -16.49 23.97
C LYS A 55 6.96 -15.46 24.51
N VAL A 56 6.70 -14.40 23.74
CA VAL A 56 5.69 -13.37 24.09
C VAL A 56 4.31 -14.00 24.18
N LEU A 57 3.86 -14.74 23.16
CA LEU A 57 2.54 -15.38 23.14
C LEU A 57 2.35 -16.41 24.24
N ALA A 58 3.42 -17.13 24.60
CA ALA A 58 3.39 -18.06 25.72
C ALA A 58 3.19 -17.36 27.07
N ALA A 59 3.77 -16.16 27.24
CA ALA A 59 3.63 -15.36 28.45
C ALA A 59 2.37 -14.48 28.47
N HIS A 60 1.89 -14.08 27.29
CA HIS A 60 0.78 -13.17 27.06
C HIS A 60 -0.16 -13.72 25.97
N PRO A 61 -1.00 -14.73 26.28
CA PRO A 61 -1.93 -15.32 25.32
C PRO A 61 -2.98 -14.34 24.77
N GLU A 62 -3.16 -13.20 25.43
CA GLU A 62 -4.04 -12.11 25.00
C GLU A 62 -3.51 -11.28 23.83
N VAL A 63 -2.20 -11.38 23.52
CA VAL A 63 -1.59 -10.67 22.40
C VAL A 63 -2.17 -11.18 21.09
N ASN A 64 -2.70 -10.26 20.29
CA ASN A 64 -3.37 -10.56 19.03
C ASN A 64 -2.81 -9.77 17.84
N ALA A 65 -1.78 -8.94 18.06
CA ALA A 65 -1.25 -8.04 17.07
C ALA A 65 0.24 -7.71 17.30
N VAL A 66 0.93 -7.31 16.24
CA VAL A 66 2.30 -6.79 16.27
C VAL A 66 2.31 -5.45 15.55
N SER A 67 2.83 -4.41 16.21
CA SER A 67 2.98 -3.09 15.61
C SER A 67 4.40 -2.86 15.16
N THR A 68 4.58 -2.42 13.91
CA THR A 68 5.85 -1.90 13.40
C THR A 68 5.84 -0.38 13.35
N GLY A 69 7.02 0.22 13.49
CA GLY A 69 7.24 1.67 13.41
C GLY A 69 7.67 2.16 12.02
N ALA A 70 7.56 1.34 10.97
CA ALA A 70 7.92 1.72 9.60
C ALA A 70 7.10 2.93 9.13
N ILE A 71 7.75 3.99 8.65
CA ILE A 71 7.09 5.20 8.16
C ILE A 71 6.98 5.18 6.64
N LEU A 72 8.07 4.97 5.90
CA LEU A 72 8.04 4.82 4.44
C LEU A 72 8.64 3.48 3.97
N SER A 73 9.45 2.83 4.80
CA SER A 73 10.10 1.57 4.45
C SER A 73 9.13 0.38 4.25
N ASP A 74 8.92 -0.01 2.99
CA ASP A 74 8.24 -1.28 2.66
C ASP A 74 9.04 -2.50 3.09
N TYR A 75 10.38 -2.44 2.99
CA TYR A 75 11.28 -3.52 3.37
C TYR A 75 11.06 -3.99 4.81
N GLN A 76 10.94 -3.04 5.75
CA GLN A 76 10.68 -3.35 7.16
C GLN A 76 9.24 -3.81 7.40
N ARG A 77 8.28 -3.16 6.74
CA ARG A 77 6.85 -3.48 6.88
C ARG A 77 6.56 -4.93 6.46
N THR A 78 6.96 -5.32 5.26
CA THR A 78 6.62 -6.65 4.69
C THR A 78 7.21 -7.80 5.49
N ARG A 79 8.42 -7.63 6.07
CA ARG A 79 9.06 -8.60 6.96
C ARG A 79 8.27 -8.84 8.24
N VAL A 80 7.86 -7.76 8.91
CA VAL A 80 7.04 -7.87 10.15
C VAL A 80 5.65 -8.41 9.83
N GLU A 81 5.04 -8.01 8.70
CA GLU A 81 3.77 -8.55 8.23
C GLU A 81 3.84 -10.08 8.04
N SER A 82 4.86 -10.58 7.33
CA SER A 82 5.06 -12.01 7.10
C SER A 82 5.14 -12.81 8.40
N VAL A 83 5.95 -12.35 9.36
CA VAL A 83 6.10 -13.02 10.66
C VAL A 83 4.79 -12.98 11.45
N ALA A 84 4.13 -11.83 11.53
CA ALA A 84 2.88 -11.68 12.29
C ALA A 84 1.78 -12.61 11.76
N LEU A 85 1.58 -12.63 10.43
CA LEU A 85 0.55 -13.45 9.80
C LEU A 85 0.78 -14.95 10.01
N ARG A 86 2.03 -15.41 9.93
CA ARG A 86 2.39 -16.82 10.20
C ARG A 86 2.09 -17.25 11.63
N LEU A 87 2.08 -16.31 12.57
CA LEU A 87 1.76 -16.54 13.98
C LEU A 87 0.27 -16.27 14.30
N GLY A 88 -0.56 -15.97 13.30
CA GLY A 88 -1.96 -15.64 13.50
C GLY A 88 -2.21 -14.27 14.17
N LEU A 89 -1.20 -13.39 14.13
CA LEU A 89 -1.28 -12.03 14.69
C LEU A 89 -1.65 -11.02 13.61
N THR A 90 -2.37 -9.98 14.02
CA THR A 90 -2.69 -8.85 13.14
C THR A 90 -1.48 -7.90 13.04
N PRO A 91 -0.89 -7.69 11.85
CA PRO A 91 0.15 -6.69 11.70
C PRO A 91 -0.43 -5.27 11.67
N LEU A 92 0.21 -4.34 12.39
CA LEU A 92 -0.18 -2.93 12.49
C LEU A 92 0.99 -2.04 12.03
N SER A 93 0.73 -1.13 11.10
CA SER A 93 1.72 -0.21 10.53
C SER A 93 1.11 1.19 10.44
N TYR A 94 0.68 1.75 11.57
CA TYR A 94 -0.07 3.02 11.59
C TYR A 94 0.74 4.23 11.11
N LEU A 95 2.08 4.18 11.18
CA LEU A 95 2.93 5.26 10.66
C LEU A 95 3.26 5.10 9.17
N TRP A 96 2.90 3.97 8.56
CA TRP A 96 3.24 3.73 7.16
C TRP A 96 2.51 4.73 6.25
N GLN A 97 3.27 5.38 5.38
CA GLN A 97 2.85 6.47 4.49
C GLN A 97 2.34 7.72 5.23
N TRP A 98 2.68 7.93 6.52
CA TRP A 98 2.19 9.06 7.32
C TRP A 98 2.38 10.45 6.67
N PRO A 99 3.52 10.78 6.03
CA PRO A 99 3.71 12.08 5.39
C PRO A 99 2.77 12.35 4.21
N SER A 100 2.22 11.29 3.61
CA SER A 100 1.23 11.39 2.52
C SER A 100 -0.21 11.56 3.02
N LEU A 101 -0.43 11.52 4.35
CA LEU A 101 -1.74 11.74 4.96
C LEU A 101 -1.91 13.22 5.31
N PRO A 102 -3.15 13.76 5.30
CA PRO A 102 -3.41 15.16 5.65
C PRO A 102 -2.76 15.55 6.97
N PRO A 103 -2.03 16.68 7.06
CA PRO A 103 -1.95 17.79 6.10
C PRO A 103 -0.97 17.62 4.92
N GLN A 104 -0.43 16.42 4.71
CA GLN A 104 0.48 16.05 3.61
C GLN A 104 1.79 16.85 3.63
N THR A 105 2.41 16.94 4.80
CA THR A 105 3.72 17.59 4.96
C THR A 105 4.79 16.59 5.39
N PRO A 106 6.03 16.68 4.84
CA PRO A 106 7.14 15.81 5.24
C PRO A 106 7.49 15.85 6.73
N THR A 107 7.14 16.96 7.41
CA THR A 107 7.45 17.19 8.83
C THR A 107 6.29 16.89 9.78
N SER A 108 5.11 16.53 9.26
CA SER A 108 3.89 16.34 10.06
C SER A 108 4.08 15.39 11.24
N LEU A 109 4.77 14.26 11.04
CA LEU A 109 5.04 13.30 12.11
C LEU A 109 5.87 13.91 13.26
N LEU A 110 6.90 14.69 12.95
CA LEU A 110 7.73 15.34 13.98
C LEU A 110 6.94 16.41 14.75
N GLN A 111 6.03 17.10 14.05
CA GLN A 111 5.12 18.07 14.67
C GLN A 111 4.11 17.36 15.60
N ASP A 112 3.58 16.20 15.18
CA ASP A 112 2.70 15.37 16.00
C ASP A 112 3.44 14.83 17.24
N MET A 113 4.69 14.38 17.05
CA MET A 113 5.58 13.98 18.15
C MET A 113 5.76 15.12 19.15
N ALA A 114 6.04 16.34 18.67
CA ALA A 114 6.17 17.52 19.52
C ALA A 114 4.88 17.82 20.29
N ALA A 115 3.72 17.73 19.62
CA ALA A 115 2.41 18.02 20.19
C ALA A 115 2.04 17.07 21.35
N VAL A 116 2.48 15.81 21.29
CA VAL A 116 2.25 14.82 22.37
C VAL A 116 3.36 14.81 23.43
N GLY A 117 4.34 15.70 23.32
CA GLY A 117 5.46 15.81 24.26
C GLY A 117 6.49 14.69 24.12
N GLN A 118 6.60 14.07 22.94
CA GLN A 118 7.63 13.07 22.64
C GLN A 118 9.02 13.72 22.68
N ASP A 119 9.94 13.09 23.42
CA ASP A 119 11.34 13.51 23.51
C ASP A 119 12.23 12.39 22.97
N SER A 120 12.58 12.52 21.69
CA SER A 120 13.43 11.58 20.97
C SER A 120 14.73 12.28 20.56
N ARG A 121 15.85 11.77 21.04
CA ARG A 121 17.19 12.35 20.83
C ARG A 121 17.85 11.74 19.61
N ILE A 122 18.43 12.56 18.74
CA ILE A 122 19.25 12.07 17.63
C ILE A 122 20.53 11.44 18.22
N ILE A 123 20.77 10.17 17.91
CA ILE A 123 21.89 9.39 18.46
C ILE A 123 22.91 8.97 17.41
N LYS A 124 22.57 9.10 16.14
CA LYS A 124 23.48 8.88 15.01
C LYS A 124 23.06 9.76 13.85
N VAL A 125 24.03 10.23 13.09
CA VAL A 125 23.87 10.89 11.79
C VAL A 125 24.77 10.17 10.78
N ALA A 126 24.29 9.97 9.56
CA ALA A 126 25.00 9.24 8.51
C ALA A 126 24.76 9.84 7.11
N SER A 127 24.54 11.15 7.04
CA SER A 127 24.21 11.87 5.81
C SER A 127 25.11 13.09 5.62
N GLY A 128 25.43 13.42 4.36
CA GLY A 128 26.26 14.57 4.00
C GLY A 128 25.71 15.91 4.50
N GLY A 129 24.40 15.99 4.76
CA GLY A 129 23.73 17.19 5.29
C GLY A 129 23.69 17.31 6.81
N LEU A 130 24.08 16.27 7.55
CA LEU A 130 23.90 16.19 9.01
C LEU A 130 25.24 16.03 9.72
N ASP A 131 25.63 17.04 10.51
CA ASP A 131 26.86 17.03 11.30
C ASP A 131 26.64 16.63 12.77
N GLU A 132 27.74 16.55 13.54
CA GLU A 132 27.73 16.20 14.97
C GLU A 132 26.88 17.14 15.83
N SER A 133 26.56 18.36 15.36
CA SER A 133 25.77 19.34 16.11
C SER A 133 24.27 18.99 16.19
N PHE A 134 23.84 17.97 15.46
CA PHE A 134 22.52 17.37 15.60
C PHE A 134 22.45 16.33 16.73
N LEU A 135 23.59 15.76 17.14
CA LEU A 135 23.63 14.71 18.15
C LEU A 135 23.09 15.24 19.49
N TRP A 136 22.29 14.40 20.15
CA TRP A 136 21.59 14.65 21.40
C TRP A 136 20.54 15.79 21.36
N GLN A 137 20.26 16.36 20.19
CA GLN A 137 19.14 17.29 20.02
C GLN A 137 17.80 16.52 19.98
N ASN A 138 16.72 17.15 20.44
CA ASN A 138 15.38 16.57 20.31
C ASN A 138 14.91 16.75 18.85
N VAL A 139 14.67 15.64 18.16
CA VAL A 139 14.25 15.63 16.75
C VAL A 139 12.93 16.38 16.52
N ALA A 140 12.05 16.40 17.52
CA ALA A 140 10.74 17.05 17.45
C ALA A 140 10.77 18.55 17.82
N GLU A 141 11.93 19.11 18.19
CA GLU A 141 12.02 20.54 18.47
C GLU A 141 11.91 21.37 17.19
N ALA A 142 11.08 22.42 17.19
CA ALA A 142 10.81 23.24 15.99
C ALA A 142 12.09 23.77 15.30
N ARG A 143 13.09 24.17 16.09
CA ARG A 143 14.39 24.60 15.56
C ARG A 143 15.12 23.47 14.84
N ILE A 144 15.05 22.25 15.39
CA ILE A 144 15.73 21.07 14.84
C ILE A 144 15.00 20.57 13.59
N ILE A 145 13.66 20.54 13.60
CA ILE A 145 12.84 20.25 12.42
C ILE A 145 13.23 21.18 11.26
N SER A 146 13.32 22.49 11.50
CA SER A 146 13.73 23.46 10.47
C SER A 146 15.16 23.21 9.95
N ARG A 147 16.08 22.78 10.82
CA ARG A 147 17.45 22.43 10.41
C ARG A 147 17.47 21.15 9.58
N LEU A 148 16.69 20.14 9.95
CA LEU A 148 16.57 18.88 9.20
C LEU A 148 15.95 19.11 7.83
N SER A 149 14.88 19.91 7.73
CA SER A 149 14.29 20.29 6.43
C SER A 149 15.30 20.96 5.52
N LYS A 150 16.06 21.95 6.03
CA LYS A 150 17.12 22.62 5.26
C LYS A 150 18.28 21.72 4.88
N ALA A 151 18.57 20.69 5.68
CA ALA A 151 19.60 19.73 5.36
C ALA A 151 19.13 18.78 4.25
N ALA A 152 17.90 18.28 4.35
CA ALA A 152 17.29 17.44 3.32
C ALA A 152 17.17 18.17 1.97
N GLU A 153 16.74 19.44 1.97
CA GLU A 153 16.66 20.29 0.77
C GLU A 153 18.00 20.47 0.04
N ARG A 154 19.14 20.23 0.69
CA ARG A 154 20.48 20.42 0.07
C ARG A 154 20.99 19.18 -0.65
N PHE A 155 20.46 18.01 -0.34
CA PHE A 155 21.01 16.72 -0.77
C PHE A 155 19.95 15.76 -1.32
N GLY A 156 18.67 16.16 -1.38
CA GLY A 156 17.61 15.29 -1.87
C GLY A 156 16.36 16.05 -2.31
N THR A 157 15.50 15.33 -3.02
CA THR A 157 14.17 15.80 -3.42
C THR A 157 13.23 15.87 -2.20
N THR A 158 12.47 16.96 -2.07
CA THR A 158 11.50 17.11 -0.98
C THR A 158 10.40 16.04 -1.05
N GLY A 159 10.46 15.01 -0.19
CA GLY A 159 9.39 14.01 -0.08
C GLY A 159 9.81 12.54 0.08
N ASP A 160 11.10 12.24 0.00
CA ASP A 160 11.66 10.88 0.20
C ASP A 160 11.64 10.39 1.66
N GLY A 161 11.35 11.28 2.62
CA GLY A 161 11.35 10.99 4.05
C GLY A 161 12.67 11.25 4.76
N ALA A 162 13.69 11.82 4.11
CA ALA A 162 14.99 12.11 4.72
C ALA A 162 14.86 12.95 6.01
N VAL A 163 13.91 13.89 6.04
CA VAL A 163 13.59 14.71 7.23
C VAL A 163 13.14 13.88 8.44
N LEU A 164 12.62 12.68 8.19
CA LEU A 164 12.16 11.72 9.20
C LEU A 164 13.22 10.66 9.55
N GLY A 165 14.40 10.70 8.93
CA GLY A 165 15.46 9.72 9.13
C GLY A 165 15.28 8.45 8.31
N GLU A 166 14.34 8.42 7.36
CA GLU A 166 14.22 7.33 6.39
C GLU A 166 15.51 7.21 5.56
N GLY A 167 15.85 6.00 5.13
CA GLY A 167 17.15 5.72 4.49
C GLY A 167 18.34 5.61 5.45
N GLY A 168 18.15 5.88 6.75
CA GLY A 168 19.21 5.78 7.75
C GLY A 168 20.01 7.07 7.94
N GLU A 169 19.50 8.20 7.41
CA GLU A 169 20.08 9.54 7.53
C GLU A 169 20.45 9.90 8.98
N PHE A 170 19.57 9.53 9.91
CA PHE A 170 19.83 9.60 11.34
C PHE A 170 19.03 8.53 12.12
N GLU A 171 19.51 8.19 13.32
CA GLU A 171 18.79 7.31 14.24
C GLU A 171 18.41 8.09 15.50
N THR A 172 17.31 7.71 16.16
CA THR A 172 16.85 8.36 17.38
C THR A 172 16.68 7.40 18.55
N LEU A 173 16.70 7.96 19.77
CA LEU A 173 16.40 7.27 21.01
C LEU A 173 15.36 8.06 21.79
N ALA A 174 14.18 7.48 22.02
CA ALA A 174 13.20 8.08 22.90
C ALA A 174 13.68 8.01 24.36
N ILE A 175 13.66 9.14 25.06
CA ILE A 175 14.05 9.21 26.47
C ILE A 175 12.89 9.65 27.37
N SER A 176 11.82 10.20 26.78
CA SER A 176 10.57 10.57 27.45
C SER A 176 9.48 10.70 26.39
N GLY A 177 8.22 10.75 26.82
CA GLY A 177 7.13 11.02 25.89
C GLY A 177 5.78 11.16 26.57
N PRO A 178 4.68 10.82 25.87
CA PRO A 178 3.33 11.09 26.35
C PRO A 178 3.03 10.38 27.67
N ALA A 179 2.48 11.15 28.61
CA ALA A 179 2.27 10.76 30.01
C ALA A 179 1.47 9.46 30.23
N PRO A 180 0.43 9.12 29.44
CA PRO A 180 -0.27 7.85 29.62
C PRO A 180 0.66 6.63 29.49
N LEU A 181 1.67 6.74 28.63
CA LEU A 181 2.62 5.67 28.33
C LEU A 181 3.88 5.74 29.20
N TRP A 182 4.50 6.92 29.31
CA TRP A 182 5.78 7.09 30.03
C TRP A 182 5.58 7.32 31.53
N LYS A 183 6.08 6.39 32.35
CA LYS A 183 6.07 6.44 33.83
C LYS A 183 7.29 7.18 34.40
N GLY A 184 8.29 7.43 33.57
CA GLY A 184 9.49 8.17 33.93
C GLY A 184 10.26 8.60 32.70
N ARG A 185 11.37 9.29 32.93
CA ARG A 185 12.31 9.73 31.90
C ARG A 185 13.64 9.00 32.06
N ILE A 186 14.24 8.65 30.92
CA ILE A 186 15.61 8.17 30.88
C ILE A 186 16.55 9.37 30.95
N THR A 187 17.43 9.37 31.95
CA THR A 187 18.37 10.45 32.25
C THR A 187 19.80 9.96 32.06
N ILE A 188 20.60 10.77 31.36
CA ILE A 188 22.02 10.56 31.13
C ILE A 188 22.70 11.91 31.39
N ALA A 189 23.78 11.91 32.19
CA ALA A 189 24.55 13.12 32.48
C ALA A 189 25.39 13.53 31.25
N SER A 190 25.63 14.83 31.06
CA SER A 190 26.34 15.33 29.87
C SER A 190 27.75 14.74 29.73
N GLU A 191 28.45 14.51 30.84
CA GLU A 191 29.77 13.87 30.90
C GLU A 191 29.75 12.37 30.54
N ASP A 192 28.57 11.76 30.52
CA ASP A 192 28.37 10.35 30.17
C ASP A 192 27.85 10.18 28.73
N ILE A 193 27.89 11.25 27.92
CA ILE A 193 27.56 11.26 26.49
C ILE A 193 28.84 11.60 25.72
N ASP A 194 29.47 10.60 25.13
CA ASP A 194 30.62 10.81 24.25
C ASP A 194 30.17 10.79 22.79
N ILE A 195 30.64 11.75 21.98
CA ILE A 195 30.50 11.68 20.52
C ILE A 195 31.60 10.79 19.96
N VAL A 196 31.19 9.83 19.13
CA VAL A 196 32.08 8.89 18.46
C VAL A 196 31.98 9.14 16.96
N PRO A 197 33.04 9.65 16.31
CA PRO A 197 33.09 9.77 14.86
C PRO A 197 33.08 8.37 14.23
N GLY A 198 32.31 8.22 13.16
CA GLY A 198 32.21 7.01 12.36
C GLY A 198 32.95 7.14 11.02
N GLU A 199 32.72 6.18 10.13
CA GLU A 199 33.26 6.21 8.77
C GLU A 199 32.39 7.10 7.85
N ALA A 200 32.97 7.56 6.74
CA ALA A 200 32.26 8.31 5.69
C ALA A 200 31.46 9.55 6.16
N GLY A 201 31.94 10.25 7.19
CA GLY A 201 31.28 11.45 7.72
C GLY A 201 30.11 11.17 8.68
N SER A 202 29.86 9.90 9.02
CA SER A 202 28.90 9.54 10.06
C SER A 202 29.42 9.87 11.46
N ALA A 203 28.51 10.09 12.41
CA ALA A 203 28.84 10.25 13.82
C ALA A 203 27.71 9.69 14.70
N SER A 204 28.06 9.21 15.89
CA SER A 204 27.09 8.64 16.82
C SER A 204 27.41 8.99 18.28
N VAL A 205 26.46 8.75 19.18
CA VAL A 205 26.67 8.91 20.61
C VAL A 205 26.95 7.56 21.28
N LYS A 206 27.91 7.55 22.19
CA LYS A 206 28.15 6.48 23.15
C LYS A 206 27.63 6.92 24.52
N LEU A 207 26.59 6.24 24.99
CA LEU A 207 25.91 6.57 26.23
C LEU A 207 26.44 5.71 27.38
N ARG A 208 26.80 6.34 28.50
CA ARG A 208 27.20 5.68 29.75
C ARG A 208 26.20 6.02 30.86
N LYS A 209 26.13 5.16 31.88
CA LYS A 209 25.39 5.39 33.14
C LYS A 209 23.95 5.92 32.99
N ALA A 210 23.25 5.50 31.93
CA ALA A 210 21.84 5.82 31.76
C ALA A 210 21.01 5.27 32.93
N SER A 211 20.02 6.03 33.38
CA SER A 211 19.13 5.64 34.48
C SER A 211 17.71 6.15 34.24
N VAL A 212 16.74 5.66 35.02
CA VAL A 212 15.34 6.10 34.92
C VAL A 212 14.98 6.93 36.15
N ALA A 213 14.56 8.17 35.90
CA ALA A 213 13.90 9.05 36.85
C ALA A 213 12.38 8.92 36.69
N LEU A 214 11.72 8.27 37.66
CA LEU A 214 10.26 8.10 37.63
C LEU A 214 9.53 9.41 37.89
N HIS A 215 8.37 9.59 37.24
CA HIS A 215 7.49 10.72 37.51
C HIS A 215 6.89 10.62 38.91
N SER A 216 6.62 11.76 39.56
CA SER A 216 5.90 11.77 40.82
C SER A 216 4.44 11.34 40.62
N ALA A 217 3.81 10.83 41.69
CA ALA A 217 2.39 10.42 41.65
C ALA A 217 1.46 11.59 41.28
N GLU A 218 1.79 12.81 41.70
CA GLU A 218 1.05 14.05 41.37
C GLU A 218 1.19 14.41 39.88
N HIS A 219 2.36 14.20 39.28
CA HIS A 219 2.60 14.46 37.85
C HIS A 219 1.79 13.51 36.95
N SER A 220 1.56 12.29 37.41
CA SER A 220 0.80 11.26 36.66
C SER A 220 -0.72 11.51 36.66
N GLN A 221 -1.24 12.24 37.66
CA GLN A 221 -2.68 12.58 37.77
C GLN A 221 -3.05 13.90 37.06
N ALA A 222 -2.08 14.80 36.87
CA ALA A 222 -2.31 16.13 36.29
C ALA A 222 -2.31 16.18 34.75
N LEU A 223 -1.89 15.11 34.08
CA LEU A 223 -1.72 15.08 32.63
C LEU A 223 -2.95 14.43 31.97
N SER A 224 -3.79 15.24 31.32
CA SER A 224 -4.80 14.74 30.40
C SER A 224 -4.13 13.94 29.28
N ALA A 225 -4.80 12.91 28.76
CA ALA A 225 -4.32 12.22 27.57
C ALA A 225 -4.04 13.26 26.46
N PRO A 226 -2.83 13.30 25.87
CA PRO A 226 -2.52 14.26 24.83
C PRO A 226 -3.46 14.03 23.65
N ALA A 227 -3.88 15.12 23.00
CA ALA A 227 -4.67 15.03 21.79
C ALA A 227 -3.79 14.45 20.66
N ILE A 228 -3.83 13.13 20.49
CA ILE A 228 -3.14 12.43 19.41
C ILE A 228 -3.91 12.72 18.13
N ARG A 229 -3.20 13.21 17.10
CA ARG A 229 -3.81 13.42 15.79
C ARG A 229 -4.16 12.07 15.17
N VAL A 230 -5.43 11.92 14.82
CA VAL A 230 -5.91 10.84 13.95
C VAL A 230 -6.12 11.47 12.57
N PRO A 231 -5.45 10.99 11.51
CA PRO A 231 -5.69 11.48 10.16
C PRO A 231 -7.18 11.36 9.79
N PRO A 232 -7.75 12.35 9.09
CA PRO A 232 -9.12 12.22 8.59
C PRO A 232 -9.23 11.05 7.62
N LEU A 233 -10.42 10.46 7.52
CA LEU A 233 -10.69 9.31 6.65
C LEU A 233 -10.46 9.63 5.16
N LEU A 234 -10.85 10.84 4.75
CA LEU A 234 -10.69 11.33 3.40
C LEU A 234 -9.58 12.38 3.34
N ASP A 235 -8.81 12.33 2.25
CA ASP A 235 -7.93 13.42 1.85
C ASP A 235 -8.77 14.65 1.48
N THR A 236 -8.17 15.84 1.58
CA THR A 236 -8.87 17.12 1.43
C THR A 236 -9.64 17.20 0.11
N GLU A 237 -9.05 16.73 -1.00
CA GLU A 237 -9.68 16.72 -2.32
C GLU A 237 -10.87 15.76 -2.40
N PHE A 238 -10.83 14.62 -1.71
CA PHE A 238 -11.91 13.63 -1.70
C PHE A 238 -13.02 14.03 -0.73
N ASP A 239 -12.71 14.71 0.38
CA ASP A 239 -13.74 15.30 1.23
C ASP A 239 -14.51 16.40 0.48
N GLN A 240 -13.81 17.28 -0.25
CA GLN A 240 -14.45 18.28 -1.11
C GLN A 240 -15.35 17.62 -2.17
N MET A 241 -14.88 16.55 -2.81
CA MET A 241 -15.68 15.76 -3.75
C MET A 241 -16.91 15.15 -3.09
N LEU A 242 -16.79 14.61 -1.87
CA LEU A 242 -17.91 14.08 -1.11
C LEU A 242 -18.97 15.15 -0.85
N GLN A 243 -18.56 16.36 -0.41
CA GLN A 243 -19.49 17.45 -0.17
C GLN A 243 -20.17 17.92 -1.48
N SER A 244 -19.39 18.03 -2.57
CA SER A 244 -19.89 18.36 -3.91
C SER A 244 -20.97 17.36 -4.36
N LEU A 245 -20.70 16.05 -4.29
CA LEU A 245 -21.64 15.01 -4.68
C LEU A 245 -22.89 14.96 -3.79
N LYS A 246 -22.75 15.19 -2.47
CA LYS A 246 -23.89 15.27 -1.54
C LYS A 246 -24.80 16.47 -1.81
N SER A 247 -24.24 17.58 -2.28
CA SER A 247 -25.01 18.80 -2.57
C SER A 247 -25.88 18.70 -3.85
N LYS A 248 -25.56 17.76 -4.75
CA LYS A 248 -26.26 17.59 -6.04
C LYS A 248 -27.61 16.87 -5.86
N GLN A 249 -28.70 17.61 -5.97
CA GLN A 249 -30.07 17.07 -5.87
C GLN A 249 -30.45 16.16 -7.06
N SER A 250 -29.95 16.46 -8.25
CA SER A 250 -30.09 15.65 -9.46
C SER A 250 -28.72 15.50 -10.14
N PHE A 251 -28.50 14.37 -10.79
CA PHE A 251 -27.39 14.17 -11.70
C PHE A 251 -27.97 14.28 -13.10
N GLU A 252 -27.50 15.24 -13.91
CA GLU A 252 -27.89 15.31 -15.31
C GLU A 252 -27.35 14.05 -16.03
N PRO A 253 -28.11 13.45 -16.97
CA PRO A 253 -27.59 12.39 -17.82
C PRO A 253 -26.37 12.92 -18.59
N ASP A 254 -25.21 12.31 -18.39
CA ASP A 254 -23.97 12.79 -18.98
C ASP A 254 -23.61 11.99 -20.24
N ASP A 255 -23.93 12.55 -21.41
CA ASP A 255 -23.59 11.98 -22.72
C ASP A 255 -22.08 12.07 -23.06
N THR A 256 -21.26 12.71 -22.21
CA THR A 256 -19.82 12.94 -22.50
C THR A 256 -18.92 11.75 -22.15
N ILE A 257 -19.32 10.91 -21.19
CA ILE A 257 -18.65 9.62 -20.96
C ILE A 257 -19.27 8.64 -21.96
N ARG A 258 -18.50 8.24 -22.99
CA ARG A 258 -18.94 7.16 -23.88
C ARG A 258 -19.08 5.88 -23.06
N ALA A 259 -20.26 5.65 -22.50
CA ALA A 259 -20.67 4.36 -21.99
C ALA A 259 -20.60 3.40 -23.19
N PHE A 260 -19.76 2.37 -23.11
CA PHE A 260 -19.85 1.29 -24.07
C PHE A 260 -21.13 0.54 -23.76
N SER A 261 -22.23 0.88 -24.45
CA SER A 261 -23.46 0.09 -24.39
C SER A 261 -23.27 -1.30 -25.02
N ARG A 262 -22.16 -1.55 -25.74
CA ARG A 262 -21.80 -2.86 -26.30
C ARG A 262 -20.28 -3.03 -26.45
N PRO A 263 -19.66 -4.06 -25.87
CA PRO A 263 -18.25 -4.38 -26.12
C PRO A 263 -18.04 -4.77 -27.60
N PRO A 264 -16.84 -4.54 -28.17
CA PRO A 264 -16.51 -5.00 -29.51
C PRO A 264 -16.62 -6.53 -29.61
N VAL A 265 -17.19 -7.01 -30.72
CA VAL A 265 -17.35 -8.45 -31.00
C VAL A 265 -15.97 -9.05 -31.30
N LEU A 266 -15.41 -9.78 -30.34
CA LEU A 266 -14.31 -10.72 -30.59
C LEU A 266 -14.90 -12.13 -30.78
N PRO A 267 -14.31 -12.98 -31.63
CA PRO A 267 -14.84 -14.31 -31.93
C PRO A 267 -14.99 -15.15 -30.64
N ALA A 268 -16.20 -15.68 -30.42
CA ALA A 268 -16.53 -16.49 -29.25
C ALA A 268 -15.93 -17.89 -29.40
N THR A 269 -14.79 -18.13 -28.76
CA THR A 269 -14.27 -19.46 -28.45
C THR A 269 -13.58 -19.39 -27.10
N GLY A 270 -13.96 -20.25 -26.14
CA GLY A 270 -13.13 -20.49 -24.97
C GLY A 270 -11.76 -20.94 -25.47
N GLY A 271 -10.75 -20.10 -25.27
CA GLY A 271 -9.48 -20.21 -25.95
C GLY A 271 -8.51 -19.14 -25.46
N VAL A 272 -7.23 -19.44 -25.65
CA VAL A 272 -6.12 -18.50 -25.40
C VAL A 272 -6.21 -17.40 -26.45
N ASP A 273 -6.55 -16.18 -26.05
CA ASP A 273 -6.48 -15.01 -26.91
C ASP A 273 -5.13 -14.33 -26.68
N GLN A 274 -4.32 -14.19 -27.74
CA GLN A 274 -3.10 -13.37 -27.71
C GLN A 274 -3.48 -11.89 -27.83
N ILE A 275 -2.96 -11.06 -26.92
CA ILE A 275 -3.19 -9.60 -26.91
C ILE A 275 -2.01 -8.91 -27.60
N GLU A 276 -2.26 -7.80 -28.30
CA GLU A 276 -1.26 -6.96 -28.99
C GLU A 276 -0.09 -6.48 -28.10
N THR A 277 -0.18 -6.65 -26.77
CA THR A 277 0.81 -6.20 -25.78
C THR A 277 1.75 -7.30 -25.27
N GLY A 278 1.75 -8.50 -25.86
CA GLY A 278 2.57 -9.63 -25.40
C GLY A 278 2.06 -10.31 -24.12
N ALA A 279 0.85 -9.93 -23.67
CA ALA A 279 0.10 -10.64 -22.63
C ALA A 279 -0.86 -11.66 -23.25
N GLU A 280 -1.10 -12.75 -22.53
CA GLU A 280 -2.01 -13.82 -22.91
C GLU A 280 -3.17 -13.90 -21.92
N LEU A 281 -4.35 -14.28 -22.41
CA LEU A 281 -5.57 -14.31 -21.60
C LEU A 281 -6.14 -15.72 -21.52
N LEU A 282 -6.33 -16.22 -20.30
CA LEU A 282 -7.17 -17.38 -20.01
C LEU A 282 -8.53 -16.86 -19.53
N THR A 283 -9.61 -17.16 -20.24
CA THR A 283 -10.94 -16.61 -19.94
C THR A 283 -11.90 -17.66 -19.44
N ASN A 284 -12.74 -17.27 -18.47
CA ASN A 284 -13.93 -18.00 -18.03
C ASN A 284 -13.68 -19.50 -17.78
N LEU A 285 -12.54 -19.83 -17.16
CA LEU A 285 -12.19 -21.20 -16.80
C LEU A 285 -13.21 -21.74 -15.81
N THR A 286 -13.70 -22.95 -16.06
CA THR A 286 -14.62 -23.70 -15.21
C THR A 286 -14.11 -25.11 -15.03
N ALA A 287 -14.52 -25.78 -13.97
CA ALA A 287 -14.22 -27.19 -13.74
C ALA A 287 -15.37 -27.88 -13.00
N GLU A 288 -15.37 -29.20 -13.02
CA GLU A 288 -16.29 -30.00 -12.22
C GLU A 288 -15.92 -29.96 -10.73
N GLY A 289 -16.92 -30.09 -9.87
CA GLY A 289 -16.74 -30.12 -8.42
C GLY A 289 -18.04 -29.84 -7.69
N ALA A 290 -18.22 -30.50 -6.53
CA ALA A 290 -19.43 -30.38 -5.72
C ALA A 290 -19.51 -29.07 -4.91
N THR A 291 -18.38 -28.37 -4.74
CA THR A 291 -18.27 -27.12 -4.00
C THR A 291 -17.41 -26.11 -4.77
N ALA A 292 -17.58 -24.81 -4.48
CA ALA A 292 -16.77 -23.77 -5.09
C ALA A 292 -15.27 -23.97 -4.82
N ALA A 293 -14.90 -24.39 -3.61
CA ALA A 293 -13.51 -24.70 -3.27
C ALA A 293 -12.93 -25.85 -4.11
N MET A 294 -13.70 -26.91 -4.38
CA MET A 294 -13.27 -28.00 -5.26
C MET A 294 -13.12 -27.54 -6.71
N GLN A 295 -14.07 -26.75 -7.22
CA GLN A 295 -13.98 -26.18 -8.56
C GLN A 295 -12.76 -25.25 -8.68
N MET A 296 -12.49 -24.42 -7.67
CA MET A 296 -11.30 -23.56 -7.62
C MET A 296 -10.01 -24.39 -7.77
N GLY A 297 -9.85 -25.45 -6.97
CA GLY A 297 -8.67 -26.32 -7.07
C GLY A 297 -8.51 -26.94 -8.47
N ALA A 298 -9.58 -27.52 -9.00
CA ALA A 298 -9.56 -28.13 -10.33
C ALA A 298 -9.29 -27.11 -11.45
N ILE A 299 -9.82 -25.89 -11.35
CA ILE A 299 -9.54 -24.79 -12.29
C ILE A 299 -8.05 -24.40 -12.22
N MET A 300 -7.50 -24.22 -11.02
CA MET A 300 -6.11 -23.84 -10.83
C MET A 300 -5.15 -24.93 -11.33
N ASP A 301 -5.43 -26.21 -11.06
CA ASP A 301 -4.64 -27.34 -11.58
C ASP A 301 -4.65 -27.37 -13.12
N GLY A 302 -5.82 -27.19 -13.73
CA GLY A 302 -5.96 -27.09 -15.19
C GLY A 302 -5.26 -25.86 -15.78
N ALA A 303 -5.28 -24.73 -15.06
CA ALA A 303 -4.58 -23.52 -15.45
C ALA A 303 -3.06 -23.73 -15.44
N LEU A 304 -2.50 -24.40 -14.43
CA LEU A 304 -1.06 -24.73 -14.39
C LEU A 304 -0.62 -25.56 -15.60
N VAL A 305 -1.41 -26.57 -15.99
CA VAL A 305 -1.14 -27.39 -17.19
C VAL A 305 -1.18 -26.52 -18.45
N THR A 306 -2.14 -25.61 -18.54
CA THR A 306 -2.30 -24.71 -19.69
C THR A 306 -1.14 -23.72 -19.78
N LEU A 307 -0.77 -23.09 -18.67
CA LEU A 307 0.38 -22.19 -18.58
C LEU A 307 1.67 -22.90 -19.00
N ALA A 308 1.93 -24.10 -18.47
CA ALA A 308 3.14 -24.87 -18.81
C ALA A 308 3.21 -25.20 -20.30
N ARG A 309 2.07 -25.51 -20.94
CA ARG A 309 1.98 -25.75 -22.39
C ARG A 309 2.24 -24.48 -23.22
N MET A 310 1.92 -23.31 -22.69
CA MET A 310 2.22 -22.00 -23.28
C MET A 310 3.65 -21.53 -22.97
N GLY A 311 4.42 -22.29 -22.16
CA GLY A 311 5.76 -21.90 -21.73
C GLY A 311 5.76 -20.88 -20.58
N HIS A 312 4.64 -20.71 -19.90
CA HIS A 312 4.47 -19.81 -18.76
C HIS A 312 4.40 -20.56 -17.43
N SER A 313 4.62 -19.83 -16.35
CA SER A 313 4.44 -20.28 -14.97
C SER A 313 3.32 -19.50 -14.29
N ILE A 314 2.87 -19.98 -13.13
CA ILE A 314 1.89 -19.25 -12.30
C ILE A 314 2.41 -17.87 -11.86
N HIS A 315 3.73 -17.66 -11.85
CA HIS A 315 4.36 -16.39 -11.50
C HIS A 315 4.25 -15.33 -12.58
N ASP A 316 3.91 -15.72 -13.82
CA ASP A 316 3.65 -14.79 -14.92
C ASP A 316 2.22 -14.24 -14.89
N VAL A 317 1.36 -14.74 -13.98
CA VAL A 317 0.00 -14.21 -13.81
C VAL A 317 0.06 -12.88 -13.07
N VAL A 318 -0.48 -11.83 -13.70
CA VAL A 318 -0.45 -10.45 -13.17
C VAL A 318 -1.81 -9.97 -12.68
N ASN A 319 -2.89 -10.52 -13.25
CA ASN A 319 -4.25 -10.22 -12.84
C ASN A 319 -5.13 -11.48 -12.87
N THR A 320 -6.08 -11.57 -11.95
CA THR A 320 -7.10 -12.62 -11.92
C THR A 320 -8.47 -12.02 -11.68
N ILE A 321 -9.48 -12.51 -12.40
CA ILE A 321 -10.88 -12.18 -12.15
C ILE A 321 -11.58 -13.45 -11.71
N ILE A 322 -12.22 -13.40 -10.53
CA ILE A 322 -13.02 -14.48 -10.00
C ILE A 322 -14.48 -14.02 -9.96
N VAL A 323 -15.36 -14.74 -10.65
CA VAL A 323 -16.80 -14.52 -10.55
C VAL A 323 -17.40 -15.69 -9.78
N LEU A 324 -17.98 -15.41 -8.62
CA LEU A 324 -18.63 -16.40 -7.77
C LEU A 324 -20.13 -16.45 -8.07
N ARG A 325 -20.74 -17.62 -7.90
CA ARG A 325 -22.20 -17.74 -7.90
C ARG A 325 -22.81 -17.11 -6.65
N ASP A 326 -22.15 -17.28 -5.51
CA ASP A 326 -22.55 -16.72 -4.22
C ASP A 326 -21.31 -16.19 -3.48
N MET A 327 -21.41 -14.99 -2.91
CA MET A 327 -20.32 -14.38 -2.14
C MET A 327 -20.04 -15.13 -0.81
N LEU A 328 -20.96 -15.99 -0.36
CA LEU A 328 -20.71 -16.89 0.78
C LEU A 328 -19.55 -17.85 0.54
N ASP A 329 -19.23 -18.18 -0.71
CA ASP A 329 -18.11 -19.05 -1.06
C ASP A 329 -16.74 -18.36 -0.93
N PHE A 330 -16.69 -17.03 -0.78
CA PHE A 330 -15.45 -16.24 -0.76
C PHE A 330 -14.41 -16.74 0.26
N THR A 331 -14.86 -17.05 1.48
CA THR A 331 -13.97 -17.54 2.55
C THR A 331 -13.43 -18.94 2.26
N ALA A 332 -14.20 -19.79 1.57
CA ALA A 332 -13.80 -21.15 1.25
C ALA A 332 -12.85 -21.22 0.05
N VAL A 333 -13.02 -20.35 -0.95
CA VAL A 333 -12.15 -20.35 -2.15
C VAL A 333 -10.79 -19.71 -1.92
N ASN A 334 -10.69 -18.74 -1.00
CA ASN A 334 -9.46 -17.98 -0.78
C ASN A 334 -8.27 -18.85 -0.37
N PRO A 335 -8.36 -19.77 0.63
CA PRO A 335 -7.23 -20.62 0.99
C PRO A 335 -6.78 -21.52 -0.17
N VAL A 336 -7.72 -22.04 -0.96
CA VAL A 336 -7.41 -22.89 -2.14
C VAL A 336 -6.70 -22.08 -3.21
N TYR A 337 -7.22 -20.90 -3.58
CA TYR A 337 -6.55 -20.04 -4.56
C TYR A 337 -5.15 -19.61 -4.07
N GLY A 338 -5.04 -19.21 -2.80
CA GLY A 338 -3.81 -18.71 -2.21
C GLY A 338 -2.68 -19.75 -2.17
N SER A 339 -3.00 -21.05 -2.05
CA SER A 339 -1.97 -22.10 -1.98
C SER A 339 -1.15 -22.25 -3.27
N TYR A 340 -1.63 -21.73 -4.40
CA TYR A 340 -0.90 -21.76 -5.68
C TYR A 340 0.15 -20.65 -5.82
N PHE A 341 0.11 -19.62 -4.97
CA PHE A 341 1.02 -18.48 -5.02
C PHE A 341 1.98 -18.52 -3.83
N SER A 342 3.11 -19.22 -4.00
CA SER A 342 4.15 -19.37 -2.98
C SER A 342 5.12 -18.18 -2.90
N ARG A 343 5.12 -17.30 -3.91
CA ARG A 343 5.96 -16.09 -3.93
C ARG A 343 5.18 -14.87 -3.45
N PRO A 344 5.86 -13.84 -2.92
CA PRO A 344 5.27 -12.55 -2.62
C PRO A 344 4.60 -11.96 -3.86
N ASN A 345 3.68 -11.02 -3.62
CA ASN A 345 2.89 -10.36 -4.66
C ASN A 345 2.09 -11.35 -5.53
N PRO A 346 1.09 -12.06 -4.97
CA PRO A 346 0.10 -12.77 -5.79
C PRO A 346 -0.58 -11.80 -6.78
N PRO A 347 -1.22 -12.28 -7.86
CA PRO A 347 -1.83 -11.42 -8.88
C PRO A 347 -2.78 -10.38 -8.28
N ALA A 348 -2.92 -9.24 -8.96
CA ALA A 348 -4.01 -8.31 -8.68
C ALA A 348 -5.35 -9.00 -8.93
N ARG A 349 -6.37 -8.78 -8.10
CA ARG A 349 -7.58 -9.60 -8.15
C ARG A 349 -8.88 -8.82 -8.06
N ILE A 350 -9.82 -9.19 -8.92
CA ILE A 350 -11.21 -8.73 -8.88
C ILE A 350 -12.06 -9.94 -8.44
N THR A 351 -12.96 -9.74 -7.49
CA THR A 351 -13.85 -10.83 -7.04
C THR A 351 -15.24 -10.32 -6.76
N VAL A 352 -16.21 -10.74 -7.58
CA VAL A 352 -17.61 -10.33 -7.48
C VAL A 352 -18.51 -11.56 -7.50
N ALA A 353 -19.71 -11.47 -6.92
CA ALA A 353 -20.73 -12.50 -7.07
C ALA A 353 -21.76 -12.07 -8.11
N CYS A 354 -21.98 -12.93 -9.11
CA CYS A 354 -22.95 -12.70 -10.17
C CYS A 354 -23.36 -14.05 -10.76
N ALA A 355 -24.52 -14.56 -10.38
CA ALA A 355 -24.92 -15.94 -10.64
C ALA A 355 -25.35 -16.22 -12.10
N ASP A 356 -25.90 -15.21 -12.77
CA ASP A 356 -26.50 -15.31 -14.11
C ASP A 356 -25.48 -15.16 -15.25
N VAL A 357 -24.32 -14.56 -14.99
CA VAL A 357 -23.19 -14.54 -15.94
C VAL A 357 -22.41 -15.87 -15.96
N LEU A 358 -22.70 -16.78 -15.02
CA LEU A 358 -22.04 -18.08 -14.91
C LEU A 358 -22.82 -19.19 -15.65
N PRO A 359 -22.11 -20.15 -16.30
CA PRO A 359 -22.74 -21.37 -16.79
C PRO A 359 -23.51 -22.09 -15.68
N ARG A 360 -24.62 -22.75 -16.01
CA ARG A 360 -25.57 -23.32 -15.04
C ARG A 360 -24.93 -24.16 -13.92
N ASP A 361 -23.95 -25.00 -14.27
CA ASP A 361 -23.32 -25.95 -13.34
C ASP A 361 -22.02 -25.42 -12.72
N ALA A 362 -21.56 -24.23 -13.12
CA ALA A 362 -20.38 -23.59 -12.54
C ALA A 362 -20.75 -22.86 -11.25
N LEU A 363 -19.99 -23.07 -10.18
CA LEU A 363 -20.10 -22.30 -8.93
C LEU A 363 -19.18 -21.07 -8.95
N LEU A 364 -18.15 -21.10 -9.80
CA LEU A 364 -17.30 -19.95 -10.08
C LEU A 364 -16.65 -20.05 -11.46
N THR A 365 -16.20 -18.92 -11.97
CA THR A 365 -15.23 -18.84 -13.07
C THR A 365 -13.95 -18.14 -12.63
N VAL A 366 -12.83 -18.49 -13.27
CA VAL A 366 -11.56 -17.77 -13.12
C VAL A 366 -11.07 -17.33 -14.49
N SER A 367 -10.71 -16.05 -14.62
CA SER A 367 -9.96 -15.53 -15.76
C SER A 367 -8.60 -15.02 -15.29
N MET A 368 -7.55 -15.19 -16.10
CA MET A 368 -6.18 -14.83 -15.75
C MET A 368 -5.51 -14.06 -16.89
N VAL A 369 -4.84 -12.96 -16.54
CA VAL A 369 -3.91 -12.27 -17.44
C VAL A 369 -2.51 -12.76 -17.14
N VAL A 370 -1.86 -13.29 -18.17
CA VAL A 370 -0.50 -13.83 -18.13
C VAL A 370 0.40 -12.85 -18.87
N ALA A 371 1.35 -12.24 -18.17
CA ALA A 371 2.28 -11.29 -18.74
C ALA A 371 3.66 -11.52 -18.13
N PRO A 372 4.57 -12.24 -18.82
CA PRO A 372 5.91 -12.48 -18.32
C PRO A 372 6.70 -11.17 -18.26
N GLY A 373 7.73 -11.14 -17.41
CA GLY A 373 8.63 -9.99 -17.27
C GLY A 373 8.78 -9.56 -15.82
N GLU A 374 9.35 -8.37 -15.63
CA GLU A 374 9.58 -7.83 -14.30
C GLU A 374 8.25 -7.35 -13.70
N ARG A 375 8.01 -7.71 -12.44
CA ARG A 375 6.78 -7.40 -11.72
C ARG A 375 7.11 -6.61 -10.47
N GLU A 376 6.41 -5.50 -10.30
CA GLU A 376 6.41 -4.72 -9.07
C GLU A 376 5.01 -4.80 -8.46
N GLY A 377 4.90 -5.31 -7.23
CA GLY A 377 3.63 -5.44 -6.54
C GLY A 377 3.42 -4.39 -5.46
N LEU A 378 2.18 -4.01 -5.21
CA LEU A 378 1.75 -3.37 -3.97
C LEU A 378 0.90 -4.39 -3.20
N HIS A 379 1.44 -4.87 -2.09
CA HIS A 379 0.82 -5.89 -1.25
C HIS A 379 0.75 -5.40 0.20
N VAL A 380 -0.42 -4.93 0.62
CA VAL A 380 -0.66 -4.38 1.95
C VAL A 380 -1.42 -5.39 2.77
N GLN A 381 -0.82 -5.87 3.88
CA GLN A 381 -1.46 -6.84 4.78
C GLN A 381 -1.63 -6.31 6.21
N SER A 382 -0.98 -5.18 6.55
CA SER A 382 -1.13 -4.51 7.84
C SER A 382 -2.26 -3.49 7.85
N ARG A 383 -2.81 -3.26 9.06
CA ARG A 383 -3.69 -2.11 9.30
C ARG A 383 -2.87 -0.84 9.39
N SER A 384 -3.29 0.19 8.66
CA SER A 384 -2.64 1.50 8.60
C SER A 384 -3.70 2.60 8.49
N TYR A 385 -3.30 3.87 8.45
CA TYR A 385 -4.22 4.96 8.07
C TYR A 385 -4.24 5.22 6.56
N TRP A 386 -3.32 4.63 5.81
CA TRP A 386 -3.11 4.96 4.39
C TRP A 386 -3.87 4.04 3.43
N ALA A 387 -3.79 2.72 3.59
CA ALA A 387 -4.52 1.79 2.74
C ALA A 387 -5.11 0.63 3.53
N PRO A 388 -6.26 0.10 3.11
CA PRO A 388 -6.82 -1.11 3.69
C PRO A 388 -5.92 -2.30 3.37
N ALA A 389 -5.77 -3.19 4.37
CA ALA A 389 -5.15 -4.49 4.14
C ALA A 389 -5.98 -5.31 3.14
N ASN A 390 -5.33 -6.20 2.40
CA ASN A 390 -6.04 -7.14 1.55
C ASN A 390 -6.94 -8.05 2.39
N ILE A 391 -8.11 -8.40 1.84
CA ILE A 391 -9.08 -9.30 2.50
C ILE A 391 -9.01 -10.73 1.97
N GLY A 392 -7.96 -11.04 1.21
CA GLY A 392 -7.72 -12.32 0.58
C GLY A 392 -6.32 -12.37 -0.05
N PRO A 393 -5.93 -13.50 -0.63
CA PRO A 393 -4.60 -13.71 -1.20
C PRO A 393 -4.45 -13.02 -2.57
N TYR A 394 -4.31 -11.69 -2.58
CA TYR A 394 -4.08 -10.90 -3.79
C TYR A 394 -3.26 -9.65 -3.46
N SER A 395 -2.55 -9.11 -4.46
CA SER A 395 -1.92 -7.79 -4.35
C SER A 395 -2.92 -6.70 -4.72
N GLN A 396 -2.89 -5.56 -4.04
CA GLN A 396 -3.69 -4.39 -4.40
C GLN A 396 -3.38 -3.95 -5.83
N ALA A 397 -2.11 -4.05 -6.26
CA ALA A 397 -1.73 -3.80 -7.64
C ALA A 397 -0.51 -4.63 -8.06
N ILE A 398 -0.43 -4.91 -9.36
CA ILE A 398 0.78 -5.43 -10.03
C ILE A 398 1.07 -4.50 -11.20
N LYS A 399 2.26 -3.91 -11.20
CA LYS A 399 2.85 -3.25 -12.36
C LYS A 399 3.76 -4.24 -13.07
N GLN A 400 3.45 -4.51 -14.33
CA GLN A 400 4.22 -5.40 -15.17
C GLN A 400 5.00 -4.60 -16.21
N ARG A 401 6.28 -4.94 -16.34
CA ARG A 401 7.19 -4.42 -17.36
C ARG A 401 7.61 -5.53 -18.31
N PRO A 402 7.39 -5.37 -19.63
CA PRO A 402 7.88 -6.33 -20.61
C PRO A 402 9.39 -6.51 -20.53
N SER A 403 9.86 -7.74 -20.73
CA SER A 403 11.29 -8.05 -20.74
C SER A 403 12.03 -7.25 -21.83
N GLY A 404 13.04 -6.49 -21.43
CA GLY A 404 13.88 -5.70 -22.33
C GLY A 404 13.50 -4.21 -22.44
N GLU A 405 12.41 -3.77 -21.81
CA GLU A 405 12.06 -2.35 -21.70
C GLU A 405 12.61 -1.74 -20.40
N THR A 406 13.29 -0.60 -20.51
CA THR A 406 13.90 0.11 -19.37
C THR A 406 12.95 1.10 -18.70
N ALA A 407 11.84 1.46 -19.35
CA ALA A 407 10.86 2.42 -18.83
C ALA A 407 9.43 2.05 -19.22
N GLY A 408 8.48 2.33 -18.33
CA GLY A 408 7.06 2.04 -18.56
C GLY A 408 6.51 0.89 -17.76
N GLY A 409 5.29 0.46 -18.09
CA GLY A 409 4.62 -0.65 -17.43
C GLY A 409 3.10 -0.52 -17.42
N GLN A 410 2.43 -1.66 -17.54
CA GLN A 410 0.99 -1.78 -17.37
C GLN A 410 0.68 -2.05 -15.90
N VAL A 411 -0.25 -1.30 -15.33
CA VAL A 411 -0.65 -1.39 -13.92
C VAL A 411 -2.03 -2.02 -13.84
N TYR A 412 -2.08 -3.21 -13.24
CA TYR A 412 -3.29 -3.96 -12.96
C TYR A 412 -3.66 -3.73 -11.50
N ILE A 413 -4.85 -3.18 -11.23
CA ILE A 413 -5.30 -2.89 -9.87
C ILE A 413 -6.45 -3.83 -9.49
N ALA A 414 -6.38 -4.36 -8.27
CA ALA A 414 -7.42 -5.18 -7.68
C ALA A 414 -8.70 -4.38 -7.39
N GLY A 415 -9.80 -5.08 -7.15
CA GLY A 415 -11.03 -4.46 -6.67
C GLY A 415 -10.81 -3.68 -5.37
N GLN A 416 -11.16 -2.40 -5.37
CA GLN A 416 -11.11 -1.52 -4.20
C GLN A 416 -12.51 -1.32 -3.64
N ILE A 417 -12.75 -1.88 -2.44
CA ILE A 417 -13.96 -1.67 -1.65
C ILE A 417 -13.72 -0.60 -0.56
N PRO A 418 -14.76 0.06 -0.05
CA PRO A 418 -14.61 1.23 0.81
C PRO A 418 -14.38 0.84 2.26
N LEU A 419 -13.31 0.11 2.56
CA LEU A 419 -12.93 -0.17 3.94
C LEU A 419 -12.21 1.05 4.54
N GLU A 420 -12.54 1.40 5.77
CA GLU A 420 -11.70 2.29 6.57
C GLU A 420 -10.36 1.56 6.85
N PRO A 421 -9.21 2.11 6.43
CA PRO A 421 -7.91 1.44 6.53
C PRO A 421 -7.55 0.96 7.95
N ALA A 422 -7.84 1.79 8.95
CA ALA A 422 -7.42 1.54 10.33
C ALA A 422 -8.27 0.44 11.00
N SER A 423 -9.57 0.42 10.72
CA SER A 423 -10.52 -0.48 11.39
C SER A 423 -10.83 -1.75 10.57
N MET A 424 -10.61 -1.72 9.25
CA MET A 424 -11.02 -2.76 8.30
C MET A 424 -12.55 -3.01 8.32
N GLN A 425 -13.31 -1.97 8.65
CA GLN A 425 -14.78 -1.94 8.62
C GLN A 425 -15.27 -1.06 7.46
N LEU A 426 -16.48 -1.32 6.98
CA LEU A 426 -17.15 -0.37 6.08
C LEU A 426 -17.57 0.86 6.91
N PRO A 427 -17.52 2.09 6.34
CA PRO A 427 -18.00 3.29 7.00
C PRO A 427 -19.39 3.07 7.56
N ALA A 428 -19.56 3.32 8.87
CA ALA A 428 -20.85 3.18 9.52
C ALA A 428 -21.86 4.14 8.88
N SER A 429 -23.08 3.65 8.66
CA SER A 429 -24.22 4.51 8.36
C SER A 429 -24.31 5.57 9.44
N LEU A 430 -24.03 6.83 9.10
CA LEU A 430 -24.17 7.96 10.03
C LEU A 430 -25.67 8.19 10.27
N GLY A 431 -26.26 7.34 11.11
CA GLY A 431 -27.54 7.52 11.79
C GLY A 431 -28.73 7.92 10.92
N SER A 432 -29.38 6.94 10.27
CA SER A 432 -30.85 6.78 10.14
C SER A 432 -31.15 5.67 9.12
N PRO A 433 -32.07 4.73 9.39
CA PRO A 433 -32.55 3.74 8.40
C PRO A 433 -33.40 4.37 7.25
N LYS A 434 -33.23 5.67 6.98
CA LYS A 434 -34.06 6.46 6.06
C LYS A 434 -33.33 7.04 4.85
N GLU A 435 -32.00 6.99 4.75
CA GLU A 435 -31.29 7.46 3.55
C GLU A 435 -30.20 6.48 3.07
N PRO A 436 -30.55 5.48 2.25
CA PRO A 436 -29.60 4.53 1.63
C PRO A 436 -28.54 5.18 0.72
N THR A 437 -28.71 6.45 0.35
CA THR A 437 -27.87 7.18 -0.61
C THR A 437 -26.68 7.91 0.03
N ALA A 438 -26.80 8.40 1.27
CA ALA A 438 -25.72 9.14 1.93
C ALA A 438 -24.52 8.24 2.24
N ASP A 439 -24.79 6.98 2.59
CA ASP A 439 -23.79 5.95 2.84
C ASP A 439 -23.09 5.52 1.55
N PHE A 440 -23.85 5.44 0.44
CA PHE A 440 -23.29 5.08 -0.86
C PHE A 440 -22.30 6.12 -1.39
N THR A 441 -22.60 7.42 -1.29
CA THR A 441 -21.68 8.46 -1.79
C THR A 441 -20.34 8.42 -1.06
N LEU A 442 -20.35 8.26 0.27
CA LEU A 442 -19.11 8.10 1.06
C LEU A 442 -18.36 6.84 0.63
N GLN A 443 -19.06 5.71 0.48
CA GLN A 443 -18.47 4.47 -0.01
C GLN A 443 -17.84 4.64 -1.41
N SER A 444 -18.53 5.28 -2.34
CA SER A 444 -18.02 5.52 -3.70
C SER A 444 -16.77 6.39 -3.69
N VAL A 445 -16.73 7.45 -2.87
CA VAL A 445 -15.59 8.36 -2.78
C VAL A 445 -14.41 7.70 -2.07
N LEU A 446 -14.64 6.99 -0.97
CA LEU A 446 -13.58 6.33 -0.21
C LEU A 446 -12.90 5.22 -1.02
N ALA A 447 -13.68 4.39 -1.72
CA ALA A 447 -13.11 3.36 -2.59
C ALA A 447 -12.33 3.96 -3.78
N LEU A 448 -12.76 5.12 -4.29
CA LEU A 448 -12.03 5.85 -5.35
C LEU A 448 -10.72 6.46 -4.83
N GLN A 449 -10.69 6.95 -3.59
CA GLN A 449 -9.46 7.40 -2.93
C GLN A 449 -8.45 6.26 -2.79
N HIS A 450 -8.89 5.06 -2.41
CA HIS A 450 -8.00 3.89 -2.37
C HIS A 450 -7.38 3.61 -3.74
N LEU A 451 -8.20 3.68 -4.79
CA LEU A 451 -7.75 3.52 -6.17
C LEU A 451 -6.70 4.58 -6.57
N ASP A 452 -6.93 5.84 -6.22
CA ASP A 452 -5.99 6.95 -6.48
C ASP A 452 -4.66 6.79 -5.74
N ARG A 453 -4.70 6.47 -4.44
CA ARG A 453 -3.49 6.23 -3.63
C ARG A 453 -2.63 5.11 -4.20
N ILE A 454 -3.26 4.03 -4.68
CA ILE A 454 -2.58 2.94 -5.38
C ILE A 454 -1.95 3.46 -6.69
N GLY A 455 -2.71 4.20 -7.51
CA GLY A 455 -2.19 4.78 -8.75
C GLY A 455 -0.96 5.65 -8.54
N LYS A 456 -0.97 6.51 -7.52
CA LYS A 456 0.16 7.37 -7.11
C LYS A 456 1.40 6.54 -6.75
N VAL A 457 1.27 5.54 -5.86
CA VAL A 457 2.40 4.69 -5.43
C VAL A 457 2.94 3.83 -6.57
N MET A 458 2.08 3.34 -7.47
CA MET A 458 2.51 2.57 -8.64
C MET A 458 3.11 3.45 -9.76
N LYS A 459 3.27 4.76 -9.52
CA LYS A 459 3.78 5.76 -10.48
C LYS A 459 3.00 5.76 -11.79
N MET A 460 1.68 5.61 -11.67
CA MET A 460 0.77 5.60 -12.80
C MET A 460 0.65 7.02 -13.36
N LYS A 461 0.90 7.17 -14.66
CA LYS A 461 0.80 8.48 -15.34
C LYS A 461 -0.57 8.70 -15.94
N GLN A 462 -1.26 7.62 -16.31
CA GLN A 462 -2.54 7.70 -16.99
C GLN A 462 -3.45 6.52 -16.65
N TRP A 463 -4.69 6.83 -16.26
CA TRP A 463 -5.81 5.89 -16.23
C TRP A 463 -6.26 5.58 -17.66
N THR A 464 -6.31 4.31 -18.02
CA THR A 464 -6.78 3.86 -19.34
C THR A 464 -8.25 3.44 -19.28
N TYR A 465 -8.67 2.80 -18.18
CA TYR A 465 -10.06 2.36 -18.01
C TYR A 465 -10.43 2.19 -16.53
N GLY A 466 -11.71 2.46 -16.20
CA GLY A 466 -12.30 2.21 -14.89
C GLY A 466 -13.57 1.34 -14.95
N ILE A 467 -13.82 0.54 -13.92
CA ILE A 467 -15.11 -0.16 -13.74
C ILE A 467 -15.60 0.10 -12.32
N ALA A 468 -16.86 0.50 -12.18
CA ALA A 468 -17.58 0.51 -10.91
C ALA A 468 -18.54 -0.68 -10.88
N PHE A 469 -18.27 -1.68 -10.05
CA PHE A 469 -19.25 -2.72 -9.75
C PHE A 469 -20.18 -2.23 -8.65
N LEU A 470 -21.49 -2.37 -8.85
CA LEU A 470 -22.53 -2.01 -7.88
C LEU A 470 -23.22 -3.28 -7.38
N ALA A 471 -23.35 -3.42 -6.05
CA ALA A 471 -24.18 -4.46 -5.48
C ALA A 471 -25.66 -4.17 -5.76
N SER A 472 -26.39 -5.15 -6.30
CA SER A 472 -27.77 -5.00 -6.78
C SER A 472 -28.80 -5.94 -6.15
N SER A 473 -28.37 -7.00 -5.45
CA SER A 473 -29.29 -7.93 -4.80
C SER A 473 -30.13 -7.23 -3.73
N GLY A 474 -31.46 -7.29 -3.88
CA GLY A 474 -32.41 -6.67 -2.95
C GLY A 474 -32.50 -5.14 -3.02
N VAL A 475 -31.91 -4.50 -4.05
CA VAL A 475 -31.91 -3.05 -4.23
C VAL A 475 -32.81 -2.66 -5.41
N ASP A 476 -33.66 -1.65 -5.21
CA ASP A 476 -34.56 -1.15 -6.25
C ASP A 476 -33.80 -0.56 -7.46
N GLN A 477 -34.32 -0.77 -8.67
CA GLN A 477 -33.69 -0.32 -9.91
C GLN A 477 -33.45 1.20 -9.95
N THR A 478 -34.34 1.99 -9.33
CA THR A 478 -34.20 3.46 -9.24
C THR A 478 -33.02 3.86 -8.35
N VAL A 479 -32.76 3.11 -7.28
CA VAL A 479 -31.60 3.30 -6.39
C VAL A 479 -30.32 2.91 -7.13
N ILE A 480 -30.33 1.81 -7.89
CA ILE A 480 -29.20 1.40 -8.72
C ILE A 480 -28.85 2.44 -9.79
N ALA A 481 -29.86 3.01 -10.46
CA ALA A 481 -29.66 4.11 -11.41
C ALA A 481 -28.99 5.32 -10.71
N ARG A 482 -29.50 5.71 -9.54
CA ARG A 482 -28.92 6.82 -8.77
C ARG A 482 -27.48 6.54 -8.31
N ARG A 483 -27.18 5.30 -7.86
CA ARG A 483 -25.82 4.86 -7.49
C ARG A 483 -24.87 4.90 -8.70
N SER A 484 -25.36 4.51 -9.87
CA SER A 484 -24.62 4.61 -11.13
C SER A 484 -24.26 6.05 -11.46
N ASP A 485 -25.21 6.98 -11.34
CA ASP A 485 -24.96 8.39 -11.58
C ASP A 485 -23.92 8.96 -10.62
N ILE A 486 -24.01 8.62 -9.33
CA ILE A 486 -23.01 9.02 -8.31
C ILE A 486 -21.61 8.53 -8.71
N ALA A 487 -21.47 7.25 -9.09
CA ALA A 487 -20.18 6.68 -9.47
C ALA A 487 -19.59 7.38 -10.70
N ARG A 488 -20.40 7.63 -11.75
CA ARG A 488 -19.97 8.36 -12.96
C ARG A 488 -19.51 9.78 -12.64
N HIS A 489 -20.27 10.50 -11.80
CA HIS A 489 -19.92 11.85 -11.41
C HIS A 489 -18.66 11.91 -10.53
N ALA A 490 -18.49 10.95 -9.61
CA ALA A 490 -17.26 10.83 -8.82
C ALA A 490 -16.04 10.63 -9.72
N TRP A 491 -16.12 9.72 -10.70
CA TRP A 491 -15.05 9.49 -11.67
C TRP A 491 -14.72 10.72 -12.51
N LYS A 492 -15.74 11.43 -12.98
CA LYS A 492 -15.58 12.69 -13.75
C LYS A 492 -14.92 13.78 -12.92
N GLU A 493 -15.40 13.99 -11.70
CA GLU A 493 -14.87 15.02 -10.79
C GLU A 493 -13.41 14.71 -10.42
N TYR A 494 -13.07 13.45 -10.16
CA TYR A 494 -11.70 13.00 -9.92
C TYR A 494 -10.73 13.34 -11.07
N HIS A 495 -11.12 13.06 -12.32
CA HIS A 495 -10.30 13.39 -13.49
C HIS A 495 -10.25 14.89 -13.76
N SER A 496 -11.29 15.64 -13.38
CA SER A 496 -11.30 17.10 -13.52
C SER A 496 -10.34 17.76 -12.52
N LEU A 497 -10.33 17.31 -11.26
CA LEU A 497 -9.41 17.78 -10.21
C LEU A 497 -7.94 17.53 -10.57
N SER A 498 -7.66 16.38 -11.20
CA SER A 498 -6.32 15.95 -11.62
C SER A 498 -5.70 16.80 -12.74
N SER A 499 -6.46 17.72 -13.33
CA SER A 499 -6.04 18.59 -14.45
C SER A 499 -5.76 20.04 -14.05
N GLY A 500 -5.99 20.42 -12.77
CA GLY A 500 -6.01 21.82 -12.30
C GLY A 500 -4.84 22.29 -11.41
N SER A 501 -3.87 21.45 -11.06
CA SER A 501 -2.79 21.83 -10.12
C SER A 501 -1.52 22.34 -10.84
N THR A 502 -1.55 23.57 -11.36
CA THR A 502 -0.35 24.27 -11.84
C THR A 502 -0.09 25.52 -11.00
N GLY A 503 0.92 25.46 -10.10
CA GLY A 503 1.51 26.67 -9.54
C GLY A 503 2.08 26.52 -8.12
N ALA A 504 3.39 26.25 -8.01
CA ALA A 504 4.28 26.93 -7.06
C ALA A 504 5.76 26.53 -7.26
N ALA A 505 6.59 27.57 -7.47
CA ALA A 505 8.02 27.72 -7.16
C ALA A 505 9.05 26.76 -7.81
N GLU A 506 9.66 27.25 -8.89
CA GLU A 506 10.94 26.78 -9.46
C GLU A 506 12.10 26.97 -8.47
N VAL A 507 12.88 25.91 -8.23
CA VAL A 507 14.26 25.97 -7.72
C VAL A 507 15.10 24.95 -8.49
N ASN A 508 16.23 25.42 -9.04
CA ASN A 508 17.19 24.62 -9.80
C ASN A 508 17.89 23.59 -8.90
N GLU A 509 17.96 22.33 -9.34
CA GLU A 509 18.80 21.27 -8.76
C GLU A 509 19.90 20.89 -9.76
N ASP A 510 21.15 21.11 -9.33
CA ASP A 510 22.35 20.52 -9.91
C ASP A 510 22.44 19.04 -9.50
N GLU A 511 22.77 18.19 -10.47
CA GLU A 511 22.86 16.74 -10.36
C GLU A 511 23.93 16.27 -9.35
N SER A 512 23.54 15.54 -8.30
CA SER A 512 24.45 14.70 -7.52
C SER A 512 24.06 13.23 -7.70
N GLU A 513 24.99 12.46 -8.25
CA GLU A 513 24.92 11.01 -8.46
C GLU A 513 24.65 10.28 -7.12
N ASP A 514 23.58 9.47 -7.08
CA ASP A 514 23.27 8.57 -5.97
C ASP A 514 24.42 7.56 -5.78
N PHE A 515 25.22 7.85 -4.76
CA PHE A 515 26.33 7.05 -4.29
C PHE A 515 25.82 6.12 -3.18
N ASP A 516 25.60 4.85 -3.52
CA ASP A 516 25.17 3.82 -2.57
C ASP A 516 26.36 3.35 -1.70
N VAL A 517 26.39 3.80 -0.44
CA VAL A 517 27.46 3.51 0.56
C VAL A 517 27.15 2.29 1.42
N TRP A 518 26.35 1.34 0.93
CA TRP A 518 26.10 0.10 1.69
C TRP A 518 26.89 -1.13 1.19
N ASP A 519 27.49 -1.09 -0.01
CA ASP A 519 28.07 -2.30 -0.63
C ASP A 519 29.59 -2.46 -0.52
N GLN A 520 30.22 -1.88 0.51
CA GLN A 520 31.68 -1.93 0.69
C GLN A 520 32.20 -2.66 1.94
N GLN A 521 31.52 -3.70 2.40
CA GLN A 521 32.12 -4.64 3.37
C GLN A 521 31.81 -6.11 3.08
N ARG A 522 32.31 -6.63 1.96
CA ARG A 522 32.85 -8.01 1.84
C ARG A 522 33.47 -8.23 0.45
N GLY A 523 34.78 -8.47 0.42
CA GLY A 523 35.53 -8.63 -0.82
C GLY A 523 35.35 -9.99 -1.49
N SER A 524 35.16 -9.98 -2.81
CA SER A 524 35.67 -11.03 -3.69
C SER A 524 36.23 -10.40 -4.98
N ARG A 525 37.45 -10.82 -5.32
CA ARG A 525 38.29 -10.35 -6.43
C ARG A 525 37.73 -10.71 -7.81
N GLN A 526 37.98 -9.81 -8.78
CA GLN A 526 38.10 -10.00 -10.24
C GLN A 526 36.79 -10.26 -11.02
N ARG A 527 36.43 -9.60 -12.13
CA ARG A 527 37.20 -9.08 -13.30
C ARG A 527 36.35 -8.04 -14.08
N GLY A 528 37.00 -6.99 -14.58
CA GLY A 528 36.78 -6.40 -15.92
C GLY A 528 35.51 -5.58 -16.17
N TRP A 529 35.49 -4.32 -15.74
CA TRP A 529 34.55 -3.32 -16.25
C TRP A 529 34.96 -2.89 -17.66
N GLN A 530 34.17 -3.26 -18.67
CA GLN A 530 34.15 -2.59 -19.97
C GLN A 530 32.95 -1.64 -19.97
N SER A 531 33.27 -0.34 -19.98
CA SER A 531 32.33 0.77 -20.11
C SER A 531 31.58 0.67 -21.44
N TYR A 532 30.28 0.40 -21.39
CA TYR A 532 29.37 0.71 -22.50
C TYR A 532 28.61 1.98 -22.14
N VAL A 533 29.09 3.08 -22.72
CA VAL A 533 28.39 4.36 -22.80
C VAL A 533 27.16 4.14 -23.67
N SER A 534 25.97 4.19 -23.06
CA SER A 534 24.70 4.35 -23.76
C SER A 534 24.28 5.81 -23.61
N ALA A 535 23.92 6.43 -24.73
CA ALA A 535 23.58 7.85 -24.83
C ALA A 535 22.35 8.20 -23.97
N PRO A 536 22.24 9.45 -23.49
CA PRO A 536 21.17 9.87 -22.60
C PRO A 536 19.86 10.03 -23.38
N GLU A 537 18.84 9.26 -23.02
CA GLU A 537 17.46 9.54 -23.41
C GLU A 537 16.89 10.59 -22.46
N ASN A 538 16.60 11.76 -23.03
CA ASN A 538 16.10 12.96 -22.36
C ASN A 538 14.97 12.68 -21.35
N HIS A 539 15.26 12.87 -20.06
CA HIS A 539 14.26 13.13 -19.05
C HIS A 539 13.62 14.50 -19.29
N THR A 540 12.46 14.49 -19.94
CA THR A 540 11.56 15.64 -19.99
C THR A 540 10.65 15.57 -18.77
N THR A 541 11.00 16.32 -17.72
CA THR A 541 10.04 16.80 -16.72
C THR A 541 9.34 18.04 -17.29
N LEU A 542 8.37 17.78 -18.15
CA LEU A 542 7.22 18.65 -18.28
C LEU A 542 6.11 17.94 -17.50
N ASP A 543 5.66 18.55 -16.41
CA ASP A 543 4.34 18.27 -15.83
C ASP A 543 3.25 18.88 -16.75
N GLU A 544 3.36 18.60 -18.04
CA GLU A 544 2.30 18.77 -19.02
C GLU A 544 1.43 17.52 -18.94
N ARG A 545 0.58 17.45 -17.91
CA ARG A 545 -0.69 16.74 -18.11
C ARG A 545 -1.46 17.55 -19.15
N LEU A 546 -1.18 17.30 -20.44
CA LEU A 546 -2.11 17.62 -21.52
C LEU A 546 -3.50 17.17 -21.04
N PRO A 547 -4.58 17.94 -21.26
CA PRO A 547 -5.92 17.56 -20.82
C PRO A 547 -6.25 16.19 -21.39
N SER A 548 -6.02 15.15 -20.59
CA SER A 548 -6.26 13.79 -20.99
C SER A 548 -7.77 13.65 -21.04
N PRO A 549 -8.36 13.14 -22.14
CA PRO A 549 -9.77 12.84 -22.13
C PRO A 549 -10.07 11.97 -20.91
N ILE A 550 -11.14 12.29 -20.17
CA ILE A 550 -11.57 11.54 -18.98
C ILE A 550 -11.49 10.06 -19.33
N ALA A 551 -10.73 9.30 -18.54
CA ALA A 551 -10.56 7.88 -18.78
C ALA A 551 -11.93 7.21 -18.87
N GLN A 552 -12.12 6.33 -19.84
CA GLN A 552 -13.42 5.70 -20.03
C GLN A 552 -13.77 4.82 -18.83
N MET A 553 -15.06 4.72 -18.52
CA MET A 553 -15.54 3.82 -17.48
C MET A 553 -16.82 3.09 -17.85
N SER A 554 -17.02 1.94 -17.22
CA SER A 554 -18.31 1.22 -17.21
C SER A 554 -18.85 1.13 -15.78
N VAL A 555 -20.18 1.16 -15.64
CA VAL A 555 -20.85 0.81 -14.39
C VAL A 555 -21.56 -0.52 -14.60
N VAL A 556 -21.27 -1.50 -13.75
CA VAL A 556 -21.72 -2.88 -13.89
C VAL A 556 -22.45 -3.29 -12.62
N THR A 557 -23.62 -3.93 -12.77
CA THR A 557 -24.30 -4.54 -11.62
C THR A 557 -23.74 -5.93 -11.31
N SER A 558 -23.64 -6.23 -10.03
CA SER A 558 -23.31 -7.54 -9.48
C SER A 558 -24.35 -7.91 -8.44
N ASP A 559 -24.52 -9.19 -8.13
CA ASP A 559 -25.46 -9.60 -7.10
C ASP A 559 -24.95 -9.16 -5.72
N SER A 560 -23.67 -9.38 -5.43
CA SER A 560 -23.02 -8.90 -4.21
C SER A 560 -21.50 -8.74 -4.37
N LEU A 561 -20.92 -7.94 -3.46
CA LEU A 561 -19.51 -7.63 -3.40
C LEU A 561 -18.88 -8.12 -2.10
N PRO A 562 -17.55 -8.27 -2.04
CA PRO A 562 -16.85 -8.69 -0.82
C PRO A 562 -17.22 -7.80 0.36
N ARG A 563 -17.35 -8.43 1.54
CA ARG A 563 -17.71 -7.75 2.82
C ARG A 563 -19.07 -7.05 2.82
N GLY A 564 -19.90 -7.25 1.79
CA GLY A 564 -21.19 -6.58 1.67
C GLY A 564 -21.07 -5.10 1.28
N ALA A 565 -19.97 -4.71 0.64
CA ALA A 565 -19.82 -3.36 0.09
C ALA A 565 -20.89 -3.05 -0.97
N ASP A 566 -21.29 -1.79 -1.09
CA ASP A 566 -22.23 -1.38 -2.13
C ASP A 566 -21.57 -1.10 -3.48
N ILE A 567 -20.26 -0.81 -3.46
CA ILE A 567 -19.46 -0.47 -4.64
C ILE A 567 -18.04 -1.05 -4.53
N GLU A 568 -17.50 -1.49 -5.66
CA GLU A 568 -16.10 -1.85 -5.85
C GLU A 568 -15.56 -1.12 -7.09
N TRP A 569 -14.48 -0.36 -6.91
CA TRP A 569 -13.77 0.28 -8.03
C TRP A 569 -12.65 -0.62 -8.54
N VAL A 570 -12.56 -0.73 -9.85
CA VAL A 570 -11.46 -1.40 -10.56
C VAL A 570 -10.83 -0.39 -11.51
N GLY A 571 -9.50 -0.36 -11.55
CA GLY A 571 -8.77 0.53 -12.44
C GLY A 571 -7.66 -0.19 -13.21
N PHE A 572 -7.38 0.33 -14.40
CA PHE A 572 -6.28 -0.10 -15.24
C PHE A 572 -5.62 1.10 -15.90
N GLY A 573 -4.31 1.02 -16.11
CA GLY A 573 -3.61 1.96 -16.98
C GLY A 573 -2.10 1.80 -16.96
N ASN A 574 -1.37 2.89 -17.18
CA ASN A 574 0.03 2.81 -17.58
C ASN A 574 0.92 3.86 -16.89
N SER A 575 2.22 3.59 -16.86
CA SER A 575 3.23 4.51 -16.32
C SER A 575 4.02 5.30 -17.40
N THR A 576 3.68 5.16 -18.69
CA THR A 576 4.37 5.83 -19.82
C THR A 576 3.57 6.95 -20.48
N GLY A 577 2.29 7.13 -20.16
CA GLY A 577 1.46 8.27 -20.58
C GLY A 577 1.13 8.36 -22.08
N ASN A 578 1.52 7.37 -22.90
CA ASN A 578 1.50 7.50 -24.37
C ASN A 578 0.90 6.30 -25.12
N GLN A 579 0.10 5.46 -24.45
CA GLN A 579 -0.68 4.40 -25.12
C GLN A 579 -2.11 4.86 -25.35
N GLY A 580 -2.66 4.55 -26.53
CA GLY A 580 -4.01 4.94 -26.94
C GLY A 580 -5.09 4.49 -25.96
N SER A 581 -6.24 5.17 -25.99
CA SER A 581 -7.40 4.93 -25.12
C SER A 581 -8.20 3.68 -25.53
N THR A 582 -7.54 2.57 -25.85
CA THR A 582 -8.21 1.32 -26.22
C THR A 582 -8.53 0.50 -24.97
N LEU A 583 -9.73 -0.08 -24.94
CA LEU A 583 -10.16 -0.97 -23.87
C LEU A 583 -9.24 -2.19 -23.83
N PRO A 584 -8.55 -2.47 -22.71
CA PRO A 584 -7.68 -3.63 -22.59
C PRO A 584 -8.45 -4.93 -22.83
N ALA A 585 -7.86 -5.88 -23.56
CA ALA A 585 -8.57 -7.10 -23.97
C ALA A 585 -9.12 -7.93 -22.79
N HIS A 586 -8.41 -7.96 -21.65
CA HIS A 586 -8.89 -8.63 -20.44
C HIS A 586 -10.14 -7.96 -19.86
N LEU A 587 -10.20 -6.63 -19.81
CA LEU A 587 -11.40 -5.89 -19.40
C LEU A 587 -12.51 -5.99 -20.44
N ALA A 588 -12.18 -6.03 -21.74
CA ALA A 588 -13.16 -6.30 -22.78
C ALA A 588 -13.82 -7.67 -22.62
N SER A 589 -13.04 -8.70 -22.28
CA SER A 589 -13.54 -10.04 -21.98
C SER A 589 -14.43 -10.08 -20.75
N LEU A 590 -14.02 -9.36 -19.69
CA LEU A 590 -14.85 -9.18 -18.49
C LEU A 590 -16.20 -8.52 -18.84
N LEU A 591 -16.17 -7.37 -19.52
CA LEU A 591 -17.38 -6.63 -19.88
C LEU A 591 -18.30 -7.40 -20.83
N ARG A 592 -17.77 -8.26 -21.70
CA ARG A 592 -18.60 -9.21 -22.49
C ARG A 592 -19.36 -10.18 -21.60
N SER A 593 -18.71 -10.73 -20.57
CA SER A 593 -19.36 -11.65 -19.64
C SER A 593 -20.47 -10.96 -18.84
N PHE A 594 -20.38 -9.64 -18.66
CA PHE A 594 -21.35 -8.81 -17.94
C PHE A 594 -22.23 -7.96 -18.87
N GLU A 595 -22.33 -8.26 -20.17
CA GLU A 595 -22.95 -7.34 -21.14
C GLU A 595 -24.40 -6.94 -20.80
N HIS A 596 -25.18 -7.86 -20.20
CA HIS A 596 -26.56 -7.61 -19.77
C HIS A 596 -26.67 -6.94 -18.39
N ARG A 597 -25.54 -6.77 -17.70
CA ARG A 597 -25.43 -6.18 -16.37
C ARG A 597 -24.80 -4.78 -16.40
N ILE A 598 -24.26 -4.34 -17.55
CA ILE A 598 -23.77 -2.98 -17.76
C ILE A 598 -24.96 -2.02 -17.73
N ILE A 599 -24.87 -0.99 -16.89
CA ILE A 599 -25.85 0.09 -16.84
C ILE A 599 -25.54 1.05 -18.00
N PRO A 600 -26.52 1.30 -18.90
CA PRO A 600 -26.34 2.20 -20.04
C PRO A 600 -26.03 3.64 -19.62
#